data_AF-A0A938ZJQ1-F1
#
_entry.id   AF-A0A938ZJQ1-F1
#
_cell.length_a   1.000
_cell.length_b   1.000
_cell.length_c   1.000
_cell.angle_alpha   90.00
_cell.angle_beta   90.00
_cell.angle_gamma   90.00
#
_symmetry.space_group_name_H-M   'P 1'
#
loop_
_entity.id
_entity.type
_entity.pdbx_description
1 polymer ?
#
loop_
_entity_poly.entity_id
_entity_poly.type
_entity_poly.pdbx_seq_one_letter_code
_entity_poly.pdbx_strand_id
1 'polypeptide(L)'
;MQDIIRYFDKAFQLRNEFPGEPVLKYAVARISNISNLDINNWSLLESLLLQSITIEPSTLRDSLSIIQEKKVNKYNINLSLLEEVINFQIYRNAILGHSSEVAWAIWSAMVFDLSINKLATESISKMEDSIVAILALNARKQGQIKESLDTSTWEQFLNEDELYGEQWLLCYEANLQGHLSKGVDYVSKDPWFSLLKDNGVTFYGSKTPLVIPPSSTSGPSGRF
;
A
#
# COMPACT_ATOMS: atom_id res chain seq x y z
N MET A 1 -18.00 -7.19 -23.52
CA MET A 1 -17.30 -8.42 -23.06
C MET A 1 -16.10 -8.79 -23.94
N GLN A 2 -16.28 -9.14 -25.22
CA GLN A 2 -15.17 -9.61 -26.08
C GLN A 2 -14.00 -8.63 -26.22
N ASP A 3 -14.24 -7.32 -26.25
CA ASP A 3 -13.17 -6.33 -26.38
C ASP A 3 -12.25 -6.23 -25.16
N ILE A 4 -12.80 -6.34 -23.94
CA ILE A 4 -12.01 -6.31 -22.69
C ILE A 4 -11.12 -7.54 -22.61
N ILE A 5 -11.66 -8.72 -22.95
CA ILE A 5 -10.91 -9.97 -23.00
C ILE A 5 -9.78 -9.84 -24.00
N ARG A 6 -10.07 -9.47 -25.25
CA ARG A 6 -9.07 -9.30 -26.31
C ARG A 6 -7.99 -8.29 -25.93
N TYR A 7 -8.37 -7.21 -25.24
CA TYR A 7 -7.43 -6.19 -24.78
C TYR A 7 -6.45 -6.76 -23.73
N PHE A 8 -6.96 -7.39 -22.67
CA PHE A 8 -6.12 -7.96 -21.62
C PHE A 8 -5.33 -9.19 -22.10
N ASP A 9 -5.89 -10.03 -22.96
CA ASP A 9 -5.16 -11.13 -23.60
C ASP A 9 -3.94 -10.60 -24.36
N LYS A 10 -4.12 -9.51 -25.12
CA LYS A 10 -3.00 -8.89 -25.82
C LYS A 10 -1.99 -8.27 -24.85
N ALA A 11 -2.46 -7.63 -23.78
CA ALA A 11 -1.59 -7.06 -22.75
C ALA A 11 -0.75 -8.15 -22.05
N PHE A 12 -1.36 -9.27 -21.67
CA PHE A 12 -0.67 -10.41 -21.07
C PHE A 12 0.30 -11.09 -22.05
N GLN A 13 -0.08 -11.24 -23.31
CA GLN A 13 0.82 -11.73 -24.35
C GLN A 13 2.07 -10.84 -24.47
N LEU A 14 1.88 -9.53 -24.62
CA LEU A 14 2.97 -8.57 -24.73
C LEU A 14 3.83 -8.52 -23.47
N ARG A 15 3.24 -8.67 -22.28
CA ARG A 15 4.00 -8.77 -21.04
C ARG A 15 4.92 -10.00 -21.01
N ASN A 16 4.48 -11.13 -21.56
CA ASN A 16 5.31 -12.32 -21.67
C ASN A 16 6.43 -12.16 -22.70
N GLU A 17 6.15 -11.46 -23.81
CA GLU A 17 7.15 -11.14 -24.85
C GLU A 17 8.18 -10.11 -24.36
N PHE A 18 7.77 -9.16 -23.51
CA PHE A 18 8.60 -8.05 -23.01
C PHE A 18 8.54 -7.93 -21.47
N PRO A 19 9.12 -8.89 -20.72
CA PRO A 19 8.94 -8.99 -19.26
C PRO A 19 9.53 -7.85 -18.45
N GLY A 20 10.47 -7.08 -19.01
CA GLY A 20 11.07 -5.90 -18.38
C GLY A 20 10.31 -4.59 -18.64
N GLU A 21 9.34 -4.60 -19.56
CA GLU A 21 8.58 -3.42 -19.94
C GLU A 21 7.28 -3.32 -19.10
N PRO A 22 6.85 -2.11 -18.71
CA PRO A 22 5.66 -1.89 -17.87
C PRO A 22 4.35 -1.99 -18.69
N VAL A 23 4.20 -3.08 -19.45
CA VAL A 23 3.07 -3.30 -20.38
C VAL A 23 1.74 -3.34 -19.63
N LEU A 24 1.65 -4.08 -18.52
CA LEU A 24 0.39 -4.18 -17.77
C LEU A 24 0.06 -2.88 -17.06
N LYS A 25 1.07 -2.18 -16.53
CA LYS A 25 0.88 -0.85 -15.96
C LYS A 25 0.28 0.12 -16.98
N TYR A 26 0.85 0.18 -18.18
CA TYR A 26 0.27 0.97 -19.26
C TYR A 26 -1.16 0.52 -19.58
N ALA A 27 -1.38 -0.80 -19.69
CA ALA A 27 -2.68 -1.34 -20.05
C ALA A 27 -3.77 -0.97 -19.04
N VAL A 28 -3.49 -1.09 -17.73
CA VAL A 28 -4.38 -0.72 -16.63
C VAL A 28 -4.63 0.78 -16.61
N ALA A 29 -3.59 1.61 -16.76
CA ALA A 29 -3.73 3.07 -16.80
C ALA A 29 -4.59 3.57 -17.97
N ARG A 30 -4.69 2.80 -19.07
CA ARG A 30 -5.62 3.13 -20.16
C ARG A 30 -7.07 2.77 -19.84
N ILE A 31 -7.31 1.74 -19.01
CA ILE A 31 -8.68 1.37 -18.59
C ILE A 31 -9.32 2.47 -17.75
N SER A 32 -8.57 3.14 -16.87
CA SER A 32 -9.12 4.23 -16.03
C SER A 32 -9.65 5.41 -16.86
N ASN A 33 -9.26 5.53 -18.13
CA ASN A 33 -9.73 6.57 -19.05
C ASN A 33 -11.00 6.16 -19.84
N ILE A 34 -11.53 4.95 -19.65
CA ILE A 34 -12.73 4.48 -20.36
C ILE A 34 -13.97 4.84 -19.54
N SER A 35 -14.71 5.85 -19.99
CA SER A 35 -15.89 6.37 -19.30
C SER A 35 -17.09 5.41 -19.30
N ASN A 36 -17.20 4.55 -20.32
CA ASN A 36 -18.41 3.77 -20.60
C ASN A 36 -18.19 2.26 -20.43
N LEU A 37 -17.66 1.84 -19.29
CA LEU A 37 -17.61 0.42 -18.94
C LEU A 37 -19.01 -0.05 -18.54
N ASP A 38 -19.58 -0.95 -19.34
CA ASP A 38 -20.84 -1.62 -19.00
C ASP A 38 -20.67 -2.47 -17.72
N ILE A 39 -21.57 -2.24 -16.76
CA ILE A 39 -21.62 -2.90 -15.45
C ILE A 39 -21.60 -4.41 -15.53
N ASN A 40 -22.16 -4.99 -16.59
CA ASN A 40 -22.16 -6.45 -16.80
C ASN A 40 -20.76 -7.03 -17.02
N ASN A 41 -19.79 -6.20 -17.40
CA ASN A 41 -18.40 -6.63 -17.58
C ASN A 41 -17.54 -6.40 -16.33
N TRP A 42 -18.10 -5.84 -15.25
CA TRP A 42 -17.33 -5.46 -14.07
C TRP A 42 -16.61 -6.64 -13.43
N SER A 43 -17.31 -7.74 -13.15
CA SER A 43 -16.70 -8.90 -12.46
C SER A 43 -15.52 -9.48 -13.25
N LEU A 44 -15.60 -9.48 -14.58
CA LEU A 44 -14.50 -9.88 -15.45
C LEU A 44 -13.34 -8.89 -15.37
N LEU A 45 -13.63 -7.59 -15.48
CA LEU A 45 -12.60 -6.55 -15.41
C LEU A 45 -11.90 -6.56 -14.05
N GLU A 46 -12.65 -6.68 -12.95
CA GLU A 46 -12.11 -6.83 -11.60
C GLU A 46 -11.13 -8.00 -11.52
N SER A 47 -11.51 -9.16 -12.03
CA SER A 47 -10.62 -10.34 -12.06
C SER A 47 -9.33 -10.09 -12.86
N LEU A 48 -9.42 -9.40 -14.01
CA LEU A 48 -8.27 -9.06 -14.85
C LEU A 48 -7.36 -8.00 -14.20
N LEU A 49 -7.93 -7.03 -13.50
CA LEU A 49 -7.20 -6.02 -12.73
C LEU A 49 -6.44 -6.70 -11.58
N LEU A 50 -7.11 -7.58 -10.82
CA LEU A 50 -6.51 -8.33 -9.72
C LEU A 50 -5.42 -9.30 -10.21
N GLN A 51 -5.62 -9.94 -11.37
CA GLN A 51 -4.59 -10.74 -12.01
C GLN A 51 -3.37 -9.90 -12.42
N SER A 52 -3.59 -8.69 -12.93
CA SER A 52 -2.51 -7.76 -13.29
C SER A 52 -1.65 -7.41 -12.08
N ILE A 53 -2.27 -7.15 -10.91
CA ILE A 53 -1.56 -6.90 -9.64
C ILE A 53 -0.69 -8.10 -9.26
N THR A 54 -1.23 -9.32 -9.35
CA THR A 54 -0.50 -10.55 -9.01
C THR A 54 0.74 -10.74 -9.87
N ILE A 55 0.65 -10.43 -11.17
CA ILE A 55 1.75 -10.58 -12.13
C ILE A 55 2.77 -9.43 -11.99
N GLU A 56 2.28 -8.19 -11.96
CA GLU A 56 3.08 -6.97 -11.94
C GLU A 56 2.63 -6.08 -10.77
N PRO A 57 3.31 -6.12 -9.62
CA PRO A 57 2.93 -5.35 -8.43
C PRO A 57 2.80 -3.84 -8.69
N SER A 58 3.56 -3.31 -9.65
CA SER A 58 3.53 -1.90 -10.05
C SER A 58 2.14 -1.40 -10.51
N THR A 59 1.22 -2.32 -10.88
CA THR A 59 -0.17 -1.99 -11.25
C THR A 59 -1.10 -1.85 -10.05
N LEU A 60 -0.66 -2.19 -8.83
CA LEU A 60 -1.46 -2.18 -7.59
C LEU A 60 -2.23 -0.88 -7.43
N ARG A 61 -1.53 0.26 -7.44
CA ARG A 61 -2.14 1.56 -7.23
C ARG A 61 -3.17 1.90 -8.30
N ASP A 62 -2.85 1.69 -9.57
CA ASP A 62 -3.72 2.05 -10.69
C ASP A 62 -4.99 1.18 -10.68
N SER A 63 -4.84 -0.14 -10.51
CA SER A 63 -5.96 -1.08 -10.41
C SER A 63 -6.87 -0.76 -9.22
N LEU A 64 -6.30 -0.45 -8.05
CA LEU A 64 -7.09 -0.14 -6.86
C LEU A 64 -7.79 1.21 -6.96
N SER A 65 -7.24 2.18 -7.68
CA SER A 65 -7.92 3.45 -7.95
C SER A 65 -9.22 3.22 -8.72
N ILE A 66 -9.21 2.31 -9.70
CA ILE A 66 -10.39 1.91 -10.48
C ILE A 66 -11.39 1.16 -9.58
N ILE A 67 -10.91 0.19 -8.77
CA ILE A 67 -11.76 -0.58 -7.86
C ILE A 67 -12.44 0.34 -6.83
N GLN A 68 -11.72 1.32 -6.28
CA GLN A 68 -12.28 2.31 -5.36
C GLN A 68 -13.37 3.15 -6.03
N GLU A 69 -13.11 3.65 -7.24
CA GLU A 69 -14.10 4.41 -8.02
C GLU A 69 -15.37 3.57 -8.25
N LYS A 70 -15.22 2.28 -8.59
CA LYS A 70 -16.38 1.39 -8.78
C LYS A 70 -17.11 1.08 -7.48
N LYS A 71 -16.40 0.96 -6.35
CA LYS A 71 -17.00 0.85 -5.01
C LYS A 71 -17.87 2.07 -4.69
N VAL A 72 -17.37 3.29 -4.96
CA VAL A 72 -18.13 4.55 -4.78
C VAL A 72 -19.37 4.58 -5.68
N ASN A 73 -19.25 4.08 -6.91
CA ASN A 73 -20.37 3.93 -7.85
C ASN A 73 -21.28 2.72 -7.56
N LYS A 74 -21.16 2.09 -6.38
CA LYS A 74 -22.00 0.99 -5.87
C LYS A 74 -21.94 -0.30 -6.68
N TYR A 75 -20.84 -0.55 -7.38
CA TYR A 75 -20.57 -1.84 -8.01
C TYR A 75 -20.26 -2.87 -6.92
N ASN A 76 -20.62 -4.13 -7.15
CA ASN A 76 -20.28 -5.22 -6.25
C ASN A 76 -18.79 -5.56 -6.39
N ILE A 77 -18.02 -5.31 -5.34
CA ILE A 77 -16.57 -5.59 -5.30
C ILE A 77 -16.37 -6.95 -4.62
N ASN A 78 -15.59 -7.82 -5.22
CA ASN A 78 -15.18 -9.08 -4.59
C ASN A 78 -14.09 -8.83 -3.55
N LEU A 79 -14.51 -8.38 -2.35
CA LEU A 79 -13.60 -8.07 -1.24
C LEU A 79 -12.81 -9.29 -0.77
N SER A 80 -13.37 -10.50 -0.88
CA SER A 80 -12.67 -11.74 -0.51
C SER A 80 -11.46 -11.97 -1.41
N LEU A 81 -11.64 -11.87 -2.72
CA LEU A 81 -10.54 -12.04 -3.68
C LEU A 81 -9.52 -10.89 -3.57
N LEU A 82 -10.00 -9.67 -3.35
CA LEU A 82 -9.13 -8.53 -3.11
C LEU A 82 -8.27 -8.73 -1.84
N GLU A 83 -8.87 -9.22 -0.75
CA GLU A 83 -8.14 -9.55 0.49
C GLU A 83 -7.04 -10.59 0.25
N GLU A 84 -7.33 -11.65 -0.51
CA GLU A 84 -6.33 -12.66 -0.90
C GLU A 84 -5.17 -12.05 -1.68
N VAL A 85 -5.47 -11.21 -2.68
CA VAL A 85 -4.45 -10.54 -3.50
C VAL A 85 -3.62 -9.57 -2.66
N ILE A 86 -4.23 -8.76 -1.81
CA ILE A 86 -3.50 -7.82 -0.94
C ILE A 86 -2.58 -8.56 0.02
N ASN A 87 -3.04 -9.63 0.67
CA ASN A 87 -2.20 -10.43 1.54
C ASN A 87 -1.04 -11.10 0.80
N PHE A 88 -1.29 -11.61 -0.41
CA PHE A 88 -0.24 -12.15 -1.27
C PHE A 88 0.81 -11.07 -1.62
N GLN A 89 0.37 -9.86 -1.98
CA GLN A 89 1.28 -8.75 -2.28
C GLN A 89 2.11 -8.33 -1.07
N ILE A 90 1.52 -8.26 0.12
CA ILE A 90 2.26 -7.97 1.35
C ILE A 90 3.36 -9.02 1.54
N TYR A 91 2.99 -10.30 1.58
CA TYR A 91 3.92 -11.40 1.79
C TYR A 91 5.07 -11.38 0.78
N ARG A 92 4.73 -11.37 -0.52
CA ARG A 92 5.72 -11.45 -1.61
C ARG A 92 6.67 -10.27 -1.63
N ASN A 93 6.18 -9.05 -1.43
CA ASN A 93 7.02 -7.85 -1.52
C ASN A 93 7.82 -7.61 -0.24
N ALA A 94 7.31 -8.03 0.93
CA ALA A 94 8.04 -7.94 2.19
C ALA A 94 9.30 -8.82 2.16
N ILE A 95 9.20 -10.08 1.69
CA ILE A 95 10.37 -10.96 1.60
C ILE A 95 11.42 -10.50 0.57
N LEU A 96 11.05 -9.62 -0.37
CA LEU A 96 11.93 -9.03 -1.37
C LEU A 96 12.48 -7.66 -0.94
N GLY A 97 12.07 -7.12 0.21
CA GLY A 97 12.47 -5.80 0.68
C GLY A 97 11.86 -4.63 -0.12
N HIS A 98 10.75 -4.85 -0.82
CA HIS A 98 10.08 -3.81 -1.62
C HIS A 98 9.13 -2.98 -0.74
N SER A 99 9.67 -2.13 0.14
CA SER A 99 8.89 -1.36 1.13
C SER A 99 7.75 -0.53 0.55
N SER A 100 7.93 0.09 -0.62
CA SER A 100 6.90 0.90 -1.26
C SER A 100 5.66 0.10 -1.64
N GLU A 101 5.85 -1.12 -2.16
CA GLU A 101 4.75 -2.01 -2.54
C GLU A 101 4.02 -2.56 -1.31
N VAL A 102 4.77 -2.89 -0.25
CA VAL A 102 4.18 -3.32 1.02
C VAL A 102 3.38 -2.19 1.66
N ALA A 103 3.92 -0.97 1.68
CA ALA A 103 3.22 0.21 2.18
C ALA A 103 1.89 0.44 1.44
N TRP A 104 1.89 0.36 0.10
CA TRP A 104 0.65 0.45 -0.68
C TRP A 104 -0.33 -0.67 -0.36
N ALA A 105 0.14 -1.91 -0.18
CA ALA A 105 -0.73 -3.03 0.14
C ALA A 105 -1.37 -2.90 1.54
N ILE A 106 -0.60 -2.47 2.55
CA ILE A 106 -1.13 -2.18 3.91
C ILE A 106 -2.14 -1.02 3.85
N TRP A 107 -1.81 0.07 3.15
CA TRP A 107 -2.73 1.20 2.96
C TRP A 107 -4.04 0.75 2.33
N SER A 108 -3.95 -0.13 1.33
CA SER A 108 -5.11 -0.68 0.63
C SER A 108 -5.97 -1.55 1.53
N ALA A 109 -5.36 -2.36 2.40
CA ALA A 109 -6.10 -3.13 3.39
C ALA A 109 -6.92 -2.20 4.31
N MET A 110 -6.37 -1.07 4.75
CA MET A 110 -7.12 -0.10 5.55
C MET A 110 -8.23 0.59 4.74
N VAL A 111 -7.97 1.01 3.49
CA VAL A 111 -8.97 1.67 2.63
C VAL A 111 -10.18 0.77 2.34
N PHE A 112 -9.93 -0.52 2.10
CA PHE A 112 -10.98 -1.47 1.73
C PHE A 112 -11.57 -2.24 2.92
N ASP A 113 -11.05 -2.01 4.13
CA ASP A 113 -11.39 -2.72 5.36
C ASP A 113 -11.17 -4.24 5.25
N LEU A 114 -9.94 -4.62 4.87
CA LEU A 114 -9.53 -6.01 4.63
C LEU A 114 -8.65 -6.51 5.78
N SER A 115 -8.81 -7.78 6.16
CA SER A 115 -7.96 -8.41 7.17
C SER A 115 -6.58 -8.73 6.59
N ILE A 116 -5.53 -8.38 7.34
CA ILE A 116 -4.16 -8.80 7.07
C ILE A 116 -3.92 -10.10 7.88
N ASN A 117 -3.61 -11.18 7.17
CA ASN A 117 -3.47 -12.51 7.74
C ASN A 117 -2.11 -12.69 8.45
N LYS A 118 -1.96 -13.83 9.12
CA LYS A 118 -0.75 -14.22 9.85
C LYS A 118 0.53 -14.08 9.03
N LEU A 119 0.56 -14.70 7.85
CA LEU A 119 1.75 -14.80 7.02
C LEU A 119 2.22 -13.41 6.55
N ALA A 120 1.27 -12.57 6.15
CA ALA A 120 1.51 -11.18 5.79
C ALA A 120 2.02 -10.37 7.00
N THR A 121 1.40 -10.53 8.17
CA THR A 121 1.78 -9.87 9.43
C THR A 121 3.20 -10.23 9.86
N GLU A 122 3.55 -11.52 9.87
CA GLU A 122 4.89 -12.01 10.21
C GLU A 122 5.97 -11.51 9.26
N SER A 123 5.61 -11.28 7.99
CA SER A 123 6.53 -10.73 6.99
C SER A 123 6.74 -9.24 7.18
N ILE A 124 5.69 -8.49 7.52
CA ILE A 124 5.74 -7.08 7.91
C ILE A 124 6.64 -6.89 9.13
N SER A 125 6.49 -7.69 10.18
CA SER A 125 7.28 -7.56 11.43
C SER A 125 8.80 -7.64 11.23
N LYS A 126 9.25 -8.25 10.13
CA LYS A 126 10.67 -8.44 9.81
C LYS A 126 11.26 -7.28 9.00
N MET A 127 10.44 -6.33 8.55
CA MET A 127 10.89 -5.21 7.73
C MET A 127 11.45 -4.09 8.60
N GLU A 128 12.63 -3.60 8.24
CA GLU A 128 13.26 -2.42 8.83
C GLU A 128 12.96 -1.19 7.97
N ASP A 129 11.71 -0.75 7.96
CA ASP A 129 11.26 0.41 7.19
C ASP A 129 10.23 1.23 7.98
N SER A 130 10.52 2.52 8.13
CA SER A 130 9.69 3.41 8.95
C SER A 130 8.27 3.54 8.45
N ILE A 131 8.07 3.59 7.12
CA ILE A 131 6.73 3.77 6.53
C ILE A 131 5.93 2.49 6.74
N VAL A 132 6.52 1.32 6.48
CA VAL A 132 5.88 0.03 6.71
C VAL A 132 5.50 -0.13 8.19
N ALA A 133 6.42 0.18 9.12
CA ALA A 133 6.16 0.09 10.55
C ALA A 133 5.01 1.00 10.99
N ILE A 134 5.02 2.28 10.59
CA ILE A 134 3.96 3.24 10.92
C ILE A 134 2.60 2.78 10.39
N LEU A 135 2.56 2.33 9.13
CA LEU A 135 1.33 1.84 8.51
C LEU A 135 0.81 0.56 9.18
N ALA A 136 1.69 -0.37 9.53
CA ALA A 136 1.33 -1.59 10.22
C ALA A 136 0.76 -1.32 11.62
N LEU A 137 1.37 -0.40 12.38
CA LEU A 137 0.86 0.04 13.68
C LEU A 137 -0.53 0.66 13.55
N ASN A 138 -0.76 1.47 12.51
CA ASN A 138 -2.08 2.04 12.26
C ASN A 138 -3.11 0.97 11.83
N ALA A 139 -2.74 0.04 10.95
CA ALA A 139 -3.60 -1.07 10.52
C ALA A 139 -3.96 -1.99 11.71
N ARG A 140 -3.04 -2.21 12.65
CA ARG A 140 -3.34 -2.89 13.92
C ARG A 140 -4.35 -2.12 14.76
N LYS A 141 -4.16 -0.81 14.93
CA LYS A 141 -5.07 0.06 15.69
C LYS A 141 -6.48 0.10 15.07
N GLN A 142 -6.58 0.03 13.75
CA GLN A 142 -7.84 0.00 13.00
C GLN A 142 -8.47 -1.39 12.87
N GLY A 143 -7.79 -2.45 13.34
CA GLY A 143 -8.33 -3.80 13.42
C GLY A 143 -8.08 -4.70 12.20
N GLN A 144 -7.34 -4.23 11.19
CA GLN A 144 -6.97 -5.04 10.03
C GLN A 144 -5.93 -6.10 10.39
N ILE A 145 -5.02 -5.82 11.34
CA ILE A 145 -4.09 -6.82 11.89
C ILE A 145 -4.67 -7.32 13.22
N LYS A 146 -5.18 -8.56 13.22
CA LYS A 146 -5.81 -9.20 14.39
C LYS A 146 -4.85 -10.01 15.25
N GLU A 147 -3.78 -10.51 14.65
CA GLU A 147 -2.73 -11.28 15.35
C GLU A 147 -1.70 -10.34 16.00
N SER A 148 -0.90 -10.86 16.94
CA SER A 148 0.14 -10.06 17.59
C SER A 148 1.24 -9.71 16.59
N LEU A 149 1.14 -8.52 16.01
CA LEU A 149 2.23 -7.87 15.30
C LEU A 149 3.43 -7.76 16.24
N ASP A 150 4.49 -8.51 15.97
CA ASP A 150 5.76 -8.40 16.69
C ASP A 150 6.43 -7.07 16.30
N THR A 151 6.70 -6.24 17.30
CA THR A 151 7.30 -4.91 17.17
C THR A 151 8.70 -4.85 17.74
N SER A 152 9.27 -5.98 18.16
CA SER A 152 10.55 -6.05 18.87
C SER A 152 11.70 -5.42 18.08
N THR A 153 11.75 -5.62 16.77
CA THR A 153 12.76 -4.98 15.89
C THR A 153 12.59 -3.47 15.86
N TRP A 154 11.35 -3.00 15.67
CA TRP A 154 11.04 -1.57 15.58
C TRP A 154 11.29 -0.83 16.89
N GLU A 155 11.10 -1.49 18.02
CA GLU A 155 11.39 -0.94 19.33
C GLU A 155 12.87 -0.62 19.51
N GLN A 156 13.78 -1.33 18.82
CA GLN A 156 15.23 -1.07 18.90
C GLN A 156 15.58 0.34 18.39
N PHE A 157 14.85 0.82 17.38
CA PHE A 157 14.99 2.16 16.79
C PHE A 157 14.47 3.31 17.67
N LEU A 158 13.81 3.02 18.80
CA LEU A 158 13.26 4.06 19.68
C LEU A 158 14.33 4.59 20.66
N ASN A 159 15.26 5.38 20.16
CA ASN A 159 16.38 5.93 20.91
C ASN A 159 16.87 7.29 20.35
N GLU A 160 17.74 7.98 21.08
CA GLU A 160 18.25 9.32 20.71
C GLU A 160 19.09 9.31 19.42
N ASP A 161 19.90 8.28 19.20
CA ASP A 161 20.79 8.18 18.02
C ASP A 161 19.98 8.06 16.72
N GLU A 162 18.87 7.31 16.76
CA GLU A 162 18.04 7.05 15.59
C GLU A 162 17.26 8.28 15.11
N LEU A 163 17.16 9.35 15.92
CA LEU A 163 16.58 10.62 15.45
C LEU A 163 17.33 11.20 14.25
N TYR A 164 18.60 10.86 14.07
CA TYR A 164 19.40 11.23 12.90
C TYR A 164 19.77 10.01 12.06
N GLY A 165 19.14 8.86 12.33
CA GLY A 165 19.36 7.59 11.65
C GLY A 165 18.41 7.36 10.47
N GLU A 166 18.42 6.14 9.95
CA GLU A 166 17.58 5.74 8.81
C GLU A 166 16.11 5.61 9.22
N GLN A 167 15.84 5.24 10.47
CA GLN A 167 14.51 5.02 11.03
C GLN A 167 13.99 6.22 11.84
N TRP A 168 14.55 7.41 11.61
CA TRP A 168 14.18 8.64 12.33
C TRP A 168 12.67 8.90 12.31
N LEU A 169 12.00 8.58 11.20
CA LEU A 169 10.58 8.84 11.02
C LEU A 169 9.74 7.97 11.96
N LEU A 170 10.03 6.67 12.04
CA LEU A 170 9.40 5.78 13.01
C LEU A 170 9.75 6.19 14.44
N CYS A 171 11.02 6.48 14.71
CA CYS A 171 11.51 6.91 16.01
C CYS A 171 10.72 8.12 16.54
N TYR A 172 10.60 9.17 15.72
CA TYR A 172 9.85 10.37 16.04
C TYR A 172 8.33 10.12 16.17
N GLU A 173 7.69 9.51 15.17
CA GLU A 173 6.24 9.32 15.15
C GLU A 173 5.75 8.37 16.24
N ALA A 174 6.51 7.32 16.56
CA ALA A 174 6.16 6.38 17.62
C ALA A 174 6.09 7.07 18.98
N ASN A 175 7.06 7.95 19.28
CA ASN A 175 7.09 8.74 20.51
C ASN A 175 5.92 9.74 20.57
N LEU A 176 5.61 10.42 19.46
CA LEU A 176 4.54 11.41 19.40
C LEU A 176 3.14 10.77 19.51
N GLN A 177 2.89 9.70 18.77
CA GLN A 177 1.56 9.07 18.68
C GLN A 177 1.30 8.02 19.77
N GLY A 178 2.34 7.64 20.53
CA GLY A 178 2.25 6.65 21.61
C GLY A 178 1.96 5.23 21.13
N HIS A 179 2.18 4.93 19.84
CA HIS A 179 1.91 3.62 19.26
C HIS A 179 2.95 2.56 19.63
N LEU A 180 4.17 3.00 19.94
CA LEU A 180 5.25 2.22 20.55
C LEU A 180 6.00 3.11 21.53
N SER A 181 6.35 2.58 22.71
CA SER A 181 7.06 3.35 23.72
C SER A 181 7.96 2.48 24.58
N LYS A 182 9.17 2.95 24.83
CA LYS A 182 10.09 2.42 25.84
C LYS A 182 9.95 3.12 27.20
N GLY A 183 8.94 3.99 27.38
CA GLY A 183 8.73 4.75 28.61
C GLY A 183 9.70 5.91 28.83
N VAL A 184 10.57 6.21 27.86
CA VAL A 184 11.50 7.34 27.90
C VAL A 184 11.16 8.31 26.78
N ASP A 185 11.02 9.59 27.13
CA ASP A 185 10.82 10.65 26.14
C ASP A 185 12.17 11.23 25.70
N TYR A 186 12.79 10.58 24.72
CA TYR A 186 14.06 10.99 24.13
C TYR A 186 13.89 12.14 23.11
N VAL A 187 12.75 12.23 22.43
CA VAL A 187 12.45 13.27 21.44
C VAL A 187 12.47 14.66 22.07
N SER A 188 11.87 14.81 23.25
CA SER A 188 11.81 16.10 23.95
C SER A 188 13.17 16.58 24.49
N LYS A 189 14.19 15.72 24.53
CA LYS A 189 15.55 16.09 24.96
C LYS A 189 16.44 16.56 23.82
N ASP A 190 16.09 16.20 22.59
CA ASP A 190 16.86 16.60 21.41
C ASP A 190 16.57 18.07 21.03
N PRO A 191 17.60 18.90 20.78
CA PRO A 191 17.41 20.33 20.51
C PRO A 191 16.56 20.67 19.26
N TRP A 192 16.49 19.78 18.28
CA TRP A 192 15.80 20.03 17.00
C TRP A 192 14.46 19.31 16.93
N PHE A 193 14.40 18.07 17.38
CA PHE A 193 13.18 17.27 17.38
C PHE A 193 12.20 17.67 18.48
N SER A 194 12.68 18.23 19.60
CA SER A 194 11.79 18.86 20.60
C SER A 194 11.00 20.02 19.97
N LEU A 195 11.61 20.84 19.13
CA LEU A 195 10.92 21.93 18.44
C LEU A 195 9.80 21.41 17.51
N LEU A 196 10.04 20.32 16.78
CA LEU A 196 9.02 19.69 15.94
C LEU A 196 7.85 19.19 16.80
N LYS A 197 8.16 18.49 17.90
CA LYS A 197 7.18 17.91 18.82
C LYS A 197 6.35 18.98 19.53
N ASP A 198 6.99 20.03 20.03
CA ASP A 198 6.35 21.16 20.73
C ASP A 198 5.40 21.93 19.81
N ASN A 199 5.70 21.96 18.50
CA ASN A 199 4.81 22.55 17.48
C ASN A 199 3.77 21.55 16.94
N GLY A 200 3.72 20.33 17.46
CA GLY A 200 2.76 19.30 17.03
C GLY A 200 2.96 18.82 15.60
N VAL A 201 4.17 18.91 15.06
CA VAL A 201 4.48 18.45 13.71
C VAL A 201 4.35 16.94 13.65
N THR A 202 3.52 16.45 12.72
CA THR A 202 3.43 15.02 12.38
C THR A 202 3.53 14.86 10.86
N PHE A 203 4.26 13.82 10.46
CA PHE A 203 4.45 13.37 9.10
C PHE A 203 3.44 12.28 8.71
N TYR A 204 2.80 11.64 9.69
CA TYR A 204 1.75 10.65 9.46
C TYR A 204 0.42 11.03 10.10
N GLY A 205 -0.46 11.64 9.32
CA GLY A 205 -1.81 11.98 9.76
C GLY A 205 -2.74 10.76 9.78
N SER A 206 -2.77 10.01 10.90
CA SER A 206 -3.69 8.86 11.09
C SER A 206 -5.19 9.19 11.02
N LYS A 207 -5.54 10.49 11.04
CA LYS A 207 -6.90 11.01 10.86
C LYS A 207 -7.22 11.46 9.44
N THR A 208 -6.27 11.35 8.51
CA THR A 208 -6.48 11.69 7.10
C THR A 208 -7.44 10.67 6.48
N PRO A 209 -8.40 11.09 5.64
CA PRO A 209 -9.27 10.15 4.94
C PRO A 209 -8.48 9.08 4.19
N LEU A 210 -8.80 7.82 4.45
CA LEU A 210 -8.21 6.69 3.75
C LEU A 210 -8.80 6.61 2.35
N VAL A 211 -8.01 7.05 1.37
CA VAL A 211 -8.34 6.96 -0.06
C VAL A 211 -7.14 6.49 -0.85
N ILE A 212 -7.39 5.74 -1.92
CA ILE A 212 -6.44 5.56 -3.02
C ILE A 212 -6.49 6.82 -3.88
N PRO A 213 -5.39 7.59 -4.00
CA PRO A 213 -5.37 8.74 -4.87
C PRO A 213 -5.60 8.29 -6.32
N PRO A 214 -6.34 9.07 -7.14
CA PRO A 214 -6.52 8.73 -8.54
C PRO A 214 -5.16 8.59 -9.22
N SER A 215 -5.09 7.68 -10.20
CA SER A 215 -3.91 7.53 -11.05
C SER A 215 -3.70 8.84 -11.82
N SER A 216 -2.73 9.65 -11.38
CA SER A 216 -2.20 10.72 -12.23
C SER A 216 -1.56 10.02 -13.42
N THR A 217 -1.99 10.31 -14.64
CA THR A 217 -1.44 9.72 -15.86
C THR A 217 0.08 9.80 -15.84
N SER A 218 0.75 8.71 -15.47
CA SER A 218 2.16 8.48 -15.78
C SER A 218 2.19 8.00 -17.23
N GLY A 219 1.74 8.87 -18.14
CA GLY A 219 2.10 8.73 -19.53
C GLY A 219 3.61 8.89 -19.63
N PRO A 220 4.31 8.14 -20.49
CA PRO A 220 5.72 8.39 -20.70
C PRO A 220 5.85 9.86 -21.14
N SER A 221 6.71 10.60 -20.45
CA SER A 221 7.25 11.88 -20.90
C SER A 221 8.18 11.68 -22.11
N GLY A 222 7.79 10.79 -23.04
CA GLY A 222 8.42 10.59 -24.33
C GLY A 222 7.77 11.51 -25.33
N ARG A 223 8.37 12.69 -25.54
CA ARG A 223 8.23 13.38 -26.82
C ARG A 223 8.90 12.48 -27.86
N PHE A 224 8.13 12.00 -28.83
CA PHE A 224 8.65 11.64 -30.15
C PHE A 224 8.38 12.82 -31.09
#